data_AF-A0A1D6J2F3-F1
#
_entry.id   AF-A0A1D6J2F3-F1
#
_cell.length_a   1.000
_cell.length_b   1.000
_cell.length_c   1.000
_cell.angle_alpha   90.00
_cell.angle_beta   90.00
_cell.angle_gamma   90.00
#
_symmetry.space_group_name_H-M   'P 1'
#
loop_
_entity.id
_entity.type
_entity.pdbx_description
1 polymer ?
#
loop_
_entity_poly.entity_id
_entity_poly.type
_entity_poly.pdbx_seq_one_letter_code
_entity_poly.pdbx_strand_id
1 'polypeptide(L)'
;MDAARESMAALLDAGLFGPAQTLGCFLVSSAGAGNDAGMSMKVESLVQHGDALYGEKEFRRALNAYKQAMQYSRSIPRQATSNTRSSVSVTGRSPSPNSSNLLSFNENEVKFKIALCHSALCEHREALHEMEGIPSKVRTLKMNMMLGKLYRISRNSRTAVVCYKECLRQCPYVFEAITALAEMGLSAKEFSLLFSQVEAIIGRNDEAIMNFEKVRLIDPNIMTYMDEYAILLKSKSDYIRLNKLVHDMLHIDPARPETCVALAAMWERKDERKALTYAEKSLRVDDRHITGYIMKGNLHLSLNRPDLAVTDFRGAQELRADLRSYQGLVRAYLALSKCKDALFTAREAMKVMHQSAKALKLVGDVHAISSSGREKARKFYESAIRLEPGFLGAALALADLHVAEGRNKEAVMLLERYIQQWSDDSLHIKVAQVHAATNMLSDALSHYQSALRINPQNEAAKNGLERLEKQMKGVDPDAPEDDEENEEEDVDVDRDDFI
;
A
#
# COMPACT_ATOMS: atom_id res chain seq x y z
N MET A 1 -20.54 -15.73 32.19
CA MET A 1 -19.85 -14.44 31.98
C MET A 1 -19.72 -14.13 30.50
N ASP A 2 -19.26 -15.07 29.67
CA ASP A 2 -19.06 -14.82 28.22
C ASP A 2 -20.36 -14.48 27.47
N ALA A 3 -21.46 -15.21 27.71
CA ALA A 3 -22.77 -14.89 27.11
C ALA A 3 -23.29 -13.49 27.46
N ALA A 4 -23.00 -13.01 28.69
CA ALA A 4 -23.37 -11.66 29.12
C ALA A 4 -22.50 -10.58 28.44
N ARG A 5 -21.24 -10.90 28.12
CA ARG A 5 -20.34 -10.00 27.39
C ARG A 5 -20.68 -9.93 25.90
N GLU A 6 -21.02 -11.05 25.28
CA GLU A 6 -21.52 -11.09 23.90
C GLU A 6 -22.83 -10.30 23.78
N SER A 7 -23.71 -10.44 24.78
CA SER A 7 -24.94 -9.64 24.88
C SER A 7 -24.64 -8.15 25.03
N MET A 8 -23.62 -7.78 25.81
CA MET A 8 -23.20 -6.38 25.99
C MET A 8 -22.75 -5.74 24.68
N ALA A 9 -21.92 -6.43 23.89
CA ALA A 9 -21.51 -5.96 22.58
C ALA A 9 -22.72 -5.78 21.63
N ALA A 10 -23.62 -6.76 21.58
CA ALA A 10 -24.82 -6.69 20.78
C ALA A 10 -25.76 -5.52 21.17
N LEU A 11 -25.89 -5.23 22.47
CA LEU A 11 -26.69 -4.09 22.96
C LEU A 11 -26.07 -2.74 22.55
N LEU A 12 -24.74 -2.61 22.64
CA LEU A 12 -24.03 -1.41 22.20
C LEU A 12 -24.15 -1.21 20.69
N ASP A 13 -24.00 -2.27 19.91
CA ASP A 13 -24.15 -2.24 18.44
C ASP A 13 -25.59 -1.89 18.02
N ALA A 14 -26.59 -2.34 18.79
CA ALA A 14 -27.99 -1.99 18.60
C ALA A 14 -28.37 -0.58 19.12
N GLY A 15 -27.44 0.14 19.76
CA GLY A 15 -27.70 1.46 20.34
C GLY A 15 -28.59 1.46 21.59
N LEU A 16 -28.75 0.31 22.25
CA LEU A 16 -29.55 0.14 23.46
C LEU A 16 -28.72 0.45 24.72
N PHE A 17 -28.42 1.73 24.93
CA PHE A 17 -27.45 2.17 25.94
C PHE A 17 -27.93 1.98 27.39
N GLY A 18 -29.21 2.19 27.71
CA GLY A 18 -29.75 1.95 29.07
C GLY A 18 -29.64 0.49 29.54
N PRO A 19 -30.11 -0.51 28.76
CA PRO A 19 -29.88 -1.91 29.08
C PRO A 19 -28.38 -2.28 29.13
N ALA A 20 -27.57 -1.72 28.23
CA ALA A 20 -26.12 -1.92 28.26
C ALA A 20 -25.50 -1.35 29.55
N GLN A 21 -25.95 -0.19 30.04
CA GLN A 21 -25.45 0.44 31.25
C GLN A 21 -25.68 -0.46 32.48
N THR A 22 -26.88 -1.01 32.62
CA THR A 22 -27.24 -1.88 33.76
C THR A 22 -26.44 -3.20 33.73
N LEU A 23 -26.32 -3.81 32.55
CA LEU A 23 -25.50 -5.01 32.35
C LEU A 23 -24.00 -4.73 32.59
N GLY A 24 -23.50 -3.59 32.12
CA GLY A 24 -22.12 -3.15 32.33
C GLY A 24 -21.78 -2.96 33.81
N CYS A 25 -22.66 -2.32 34.60
CA CYS A 25 -22.51 -2.21 36.05
C CYS A 25 -22.37 -3.59 36.73
N PHE A 26 -23.20 -4.55 36.31
CA PHE A 26 -23.15 -5.92 36.82
C PHE A 26 -21.84 -6.62 36.47
N LEU A 27 -21.39 -6.51 35.22
CA LEU A 27 -20.15 -7.11 34.74
C LEU A 27 -18.90 -6.55 35.45
N VAL A 28 -18.84 -5.23 35.63
CA VAL A 28 -17.74 -4.57 36.36
C VAL A 28 -17.66 -5.02 37.83
N SER A 29 -18.82 -5.24 38.45
CA SER A 29 -18.90 -5.65 39.86
C SER A 29 -18.62 -7.15 40.08
N SER A 30 -18.85 -7.98 39.07
CA SER A 30 -18.70 -9.45 39.14
C SER A 30 -17.34 -9.97 38.65
N ALA A 31 -16.52 -9.12 38.02
CA ALA A 31 -15.17 -9.50 37.58
C ALA A 31 -14.22 -9.64 38.79
N GLY A 32 -13.94 -10.90 39.19
CA GLY A 32 -13.07 -11.24 40.31
C GLY A 32 -11.60 -10.79 40.13
N ALA A 33 -11.01 -10.22 41.19
CA ALA A 33 -9.71 -9.55 41.18
C ALA A 33 -8.47 -10.46 41.33
N GLY A 34 -8.61 -11.78 41.12
CA GLY A 34 -7.58 -12.75 41.56
C GLY A 34 -6.59 -13.25 40.50
N ASN A 35 -6.80 -12.99 39.20
CA ASN A 35 -5.99 -13.59 38.12
C ASN A 35 -5.82 -12.63 36.93
N ASP A 36 -4.71 -12.71 36.18
CA ASP A 36 -4.40 -11.80 35.04
C ASP A 36 -5.51 -11.77 33.98
N ALA A 37 -6.09 -12.94 33.68
CA ALA A 37 -7.25 -13.05 32.78
C ALA A 37 -8.49 -12.33 33.35
N GLY A 38 -8.69 -12.36 34.66
CA GLY A 38 -9.74 -11.61 35.37
C GLY A 38 -9.56 -10.11 35.28
N MET A 39 -8.32 -9.64 35.38
CA MET A 39 -7.99 -8.21 35.25
C MET A 39 -8.20 -7.70 33.82
N SER A 40 -7.78 -8.46 32.80
CA SER A 40 -8.05 -8.13 31.39
C SER A 40 -9.55 -8.07 31.10
N MET A 41 -10.32 -9.04 31.63
CA MET A 41 -11.78 -9.04 31.50
C MET A 41 -12.43 -7.84 32.19
N LYS A 42 -11.93 -7.44 33.37
CA LYS A 42 -12.42 -6.26 34.09
C LYS A 42 -12.19 -4.96 33.32
N VAL A 43 -11.02 -4.83 32.69
CA VAL A 43 -10.70 -3.67 31.83
C VAL A 43 -11.68 -3.59 30.65
N GLU A 44 -11.95 -4.70 29.98
CA GLU A 44 -12.90 -4.75 28.86
C GLU A 44 -14.32 -4.37 29.30
N SER A 45 -14.79 -4.93 30.43
CA SER A 45 -16.11 -4.58 30.99
C SER A 45 -16.21 -3.11 31.38
N LEU A 46 -15.14 -2.50 31.91
CA LEU A 46 -15.11 -1.06 32.22
C LEU A 46 -15.20 -0.20 30.95
N VAL A 47 -14.53 -0.60 29.86
CA VAL A 47 -14.62 0.10 28.57
C VAL A 47 -16.03 0.02 28.00
N GLN A 48 -16.62 -1.18 27.96
CA GLN A 48 -17.99 -1.38 27.47
C GLN A 48 -19.03 -0.62 28.33
N HIS A 49 -18.81 -0.58 29.64
CA HIS A 49 -19.64 0.22 30.54
C HIS A 49 -19.49 1.73 30.27
N GLY A 50 -18.27 2.20 30.02
CA GLY A 50 -18.01 3.57 29.57
C GLY A 50 -18.71 3.91 28.25
N ASP A 51 -18.75 2.97 27.29
CA ASP A 51 -19.44 3.14 26.01
C ASP A 51 -20.95 3.33 26.20
N ALA A 52 -21.56 2.53 27.08
CA ALA A 52 -22.97 2.66 27.43
C ALA A 52 -23.27 4.02 28.09
N LEU A 53 -22.44 4.44 29.05
CA LEU A 53 -22.57 5.74 29.72
C LEU A 53 -22.41 6.91 28.73
N TYR A 54 -21.50 6.78 27.76
CA TYR A 54 -21.30 7.79 26.72
C TYR A 54 -22.54 7.90 25.82
N GLY A 55 -23.14 6.77 25.44
CA GLY A 55 -24.38 6.74 24.65
C GLY A 55 -25.58 7.38 25.37
N GLU A 56 -25.68 7.20 26.68
CA GLU A 56 -26.65 7.89 27.56
C GLU A 56 -26.30 9.37 27.82
N LYS A 57 -25.23 9.89 27.20
CA LYS A 57 -24.73 11.28 27.35
C LYS A 57 -24.25 11.63 28.77
N GLU A 58 -23.93 10.63 29.59
CA GLU A 58 -23.34 10.81 30.93
C GLU A 58 -21.81 10.95 30.85
N PHE A 59 -21.32 11.97 30.15
CA PHE A 59 -19.91 12.09 29.75
C PHE A 59 -18.91 12.07 30.92
N ARG A 60 -19.26 12.67 32.07
CA ARG A 60 -18.37 12.64 33.27
C ARG A 60 -18.25 11.24 33.87
N ARG A 61 -19.34 10.46 33.88
CA ARG A 61 -19.32 9.08 34.39
C ARG A 61 -18.58 8.17 33.43
N ALA A 62 -18.81 8.34 32.12
CA ALA A 62 -18.07 7.65 31.08
C ALA A 62 -16.55 7.92 31.18
N LEU A 63 -16.17 9.19 31.35
CA LEU A 63 -14.77 9.60 31.54
C LEU A 63 -14.11 8.90 32.73
N ASN A 64 -14.80 8.82 33.87
CA ASN A 64 -14.29 8.12 35.05
C ASN A 64 -14.12 6.61 34.79
N ALA A 65 -15.09 5.97 34.12
CA ALA A 65 -15.01 4.56 33.77
C ALA A 65 -13.81 4.27 32.84
N TYR A 66 -13.58 5.11 31.82
CA TYR A 66 -12.43 4.95 30.92
C TYR A 66 -11.09 5.19 31.63
N LYS A 67 -11.00 6.22 32.50
CA LYS A 67 -9.78 6.46 33.29
C LYS A 67 -9.49 5.31 34.26
N GLN A 68 -10.52 4.72 34.86
CA GLN A 68 -10.36 3.49 35.65
C GLN A 68 -9.84 2.34 34.78
N ALA A 69 -10.43 2.10 33.60
CA ALA A 69 -9.96 1.06 32.68
C ALA A 69 -8.46 1.22 32.33
N MET A 70 -8.02 2.47 32.09
CA MET A 70 -6.62 2.81 31.83
C MET A 70 -5.69 2.60 33.04
N GLN A 71 -6.17 2.85 34.25
CA GLN A 71 -5.39 2.57 35.47
C GLN A 71 -5.23 1.07 35.70
N TYR A 72 -6.32 0.31 35.53
CA TYR A 72 -6.29 -1.15 35.64
C TYR A 72 -5.44 -1.81 34.55
N SER A 73 -5.39 -1.26 33.33
CA SER A 73 -4.53 -1.82 32.28
C SER A 73 -3.04 -1.62 32.55
N ARG A 74 -2.66 -0.57 33.28
CA ARG A 74 -1.26 -0.32 33.69
C ARG A 74 -0.79 -1.22 34.82
N SER A 75 -1.69 -1.76 35.64
CA SER A 75 -1.34 -2.67 36.74
C SER A 75 -1.19 -4.13 36.30
N ILE A 76 -1.61 -4.47 35.07
CA ILE A 76 -1.35 -5.78 34.47
C ILE A 76 0.13 -5.82 34.04
N PRO A 77 0.94 -6.79 34.52
CA PRO A 77 2.31 -6.95 34.06
C PRO A 77 2.31 -7.12 32.53
N ARG A 78 2.91 -6.18 31.81
CA ARG A 78 3.16 -6.37 30.37
C ARG A 78 4.07 -7.58 30.28
N GLN A 79 3.56 -8.74 29.87
CA GLN A 79 4.43 -9.83 29.43
C GLN A 79 5.35 -9.20 28.38
N ALA A 80 6.64 -9.15 28.71
CA ALA A 80 7.63 -8.63 27.81
C ALA A 80 7.43 -9.35 26.47
N THR A 81 7.19 -8.62 25.40
CA THR A 81 7.41 -9.13 24.05
C THR A 81 8.89 -9.45 23.98
N SER A 82 9.25 -10.67 24.38
CA SER A 82 10.62 -11.12 24.41
C SER A 82 11.05 -11.31 22.96
N ASN A 83 11.96 -10.45 22.54
CA ASN A 83 13.04 -10.87 21.67
C ASN A 83 13.73 -12.08 22.32
N THR A 84 13.29 -13.29 22.00
CA THR A 84 13.97 -14.53 22.39
C THR A 84 14.21 -15.37 21.15
N ARG A 85 15.47 -15.33 20.70
CA ARG A 85 16.14 -16.51 20.14
C ARG A 85 15.94 -17.69 21.09
N SER A 86 15.38 -18.78 20.60
CA SER A 86 15.54 -20.14 21.15
C SER A 86 14.87 -21.10 20.16
N SER A 87 15.66 -21.78 19.33
CA SER A 87 16.20 -23.12 19.57
C SER A 87 15.13 -24.21 19.53
N VAL A 88 15.31 -25.09 18.56
CA VAL A 88 14.55 -26.31 18.29
C VAL A 88 14.41 -27.18 19.55
N SER A 89 13.19 -27.62 19.83
CA SER A 89 12.95 -28.95 20.39
C SER A 89 11.62 -29.50 19.88
N VAL A 90 11.75 -30.55 19.08
CA VAL A 90 10.68 -31.40 18.53
C VAL A 90 10.04 -32.17 19.68
N THR A 91 8.71 -32.07 19.84
CA THR A 91 7.81 -33.20 20.12
C THR A 91 6.37 -32.78 19.88
N GLY A 92 5.68 -33.55 19.05
CA GLY A 92 4.33 -33.26 18.59
C GLY A 92 3.27 -33.33 19.68
N ARG A 93 2.36 -32.34 19.66
CA ARG A 93 0.94 -32.46 20.00
C ARG A 93 0.23 -31.32 19.29
N SER A 94 -0.78 -31.67 18.51
CA SER A 94 -1.66 -30.80 17.74
C SER A 94 -2.31 -29.74 18.65
N PRO A 95 -2.34 -28.45 18.29
CA PRO A 95 -3.15 -27.48 19.02
C PRO A 95 -4.60 -27.56 18.53
N SER A 96 -5.49 -27.77 19.49
CA SER A 96 -6.95 -27.76 19.34
C SER A 96 -7.46 -26.36 18.92
N PRO A 97 -8.60 -26.25 18.22
CA PRO A 97 -9.01 -25.01 17.53
C PRO A 97 -9.78 -24.00 18.39
N ASN A 98 -9.59 -23.97 19.71
CA ASN A 98 -10.30 -23.06 20.62
C ASN A 98 -9.32 -22.18 21.41
N SER A 99 -8.73 -21.21 20.74
CA SER A 99 -8.28 -19.97 21.40
C SER A 99 -9.06 -18.84 20.77
N SER A 100 -10.21 -18.52 21.38
CA SER A 100 -10.94 -17.29 21.10
C SER A 100 -9.96 -16.13 21.18
N ASN A 101 -9.93 -15.31 20.13
CA ASN A 101 -9.15 -14.09 20.06
C ASN A 101 -9.52 -13.19 21.25
N LEU A 102 -8.73 -13.19 22.32
CA LEU A 102 -8.75 -12.11 23.30
C LEU A 102 -8.35 -10.85 22.53
N LEU A 103 -9.31 -9.97 22.26
CA LEU A 103 -9.06 -8.64 21.69
C LEU A 103 -8.09 -7.93 22.63
N SER A 104 -6.84 -7.72 22.19
CA SER A 104 -5.86 -7.03 23.00
C SER A 104 -6.38 -5.64 23.34
N PHE A 105 -6.38 -5.26 24.62
CA PHE A 105 -6.77 -3.93 25.07
C PHE A 105 -6.03 -2.85 24.26
N ASN A 106 -6.78 -2.05 23.49
CA ASN A 106 -6.20 -1.00 22.67
C ASN A 106 -6.18 0.32 23.45
N GLU A 107 -5.05 0.61 24.10
CA GLU A 107 -4.84 1.82 24.90
C GLU A 107 -5.15 3.11 24.12
N ASN A 108 -4.83 3.13 22.81
CA ASN A 108 -5.05 4.32 21.97
C ASN A 108 -6.53 4.56 21.68
N GLU A 109 -7.33 3.50 21.57
CA GLU A 109 -8.78 3.61 21.38
C GLU A 109 -9.45 4.19 22.64
N VAL A 110 -9.01 3.78 23.83
CA VAL A 110 -9.53 4.31 25.08
C VAL A 110 -9.15 5.78 25.27
N LYS A 111 -7.92 6.19 24.91
CA LYS A 111 -7.53 7.61 24.87
C LYS A 111 -8.43 8.43 23.94
N PHE A 112 -8.76 7.90 22.77
CA PHE A 112 -9.70 8.53 21.85
C PHE A 112 -11.11 8.69 22.46
N LYS A 113 -11.61 7.66 23.16
CA LYS A 113 -12.89 7.73 23.91
C LYS A 113 -12.88 8.75 25.05
N ILE A 114 -11.76 8.86 25.78
CA ILE A 114 -11.54 9.90 26.79
C ILE A 114 -11.59 11.30 26.16
N ALA A 115 -10.90 11.49 25.03
CA ALA A 115 -10.93 12.75 24.30
C ALA A 115 -12.32 13.11 23.78
N LEU A 116 -13.12 12.12 23.33
CA LEU A 116 -14.53 12.32 22.98
C LEU A 116 -15.35 12.85 24.16
N CYS A 117 -15.16 12.30 25.36
CA CYS A 117 -15.83 12.78 26.57
C CYS A 117 -15.44 14.23 26.91
N HIS A 118 -14.13 14.53 26.91
CA HIS A 118 -13.64 15.90 27.16
C HIS A 118 -14.17 16.90 26.11
N SER A 119 -14.23 16.50 24.83
CA SER A 119 -14.80 17.32 23.76
C SER A 119 -16.30 17.59 23.97
N ALA A 120 -17.08 16.58 24.37
CA ALA A 120 -18.50 16.72 24.68
C ALA A 120 -18.76 17.59 25.93
N LEU A 121 -17.80 17.66 26.85
CA LEU A 121 -17.81 18.54 28.03
C LEU A 121 -17.27 19.96 27.75
N CYS A 122 -16.91 20.27 26.50
CA CYS A 122 -16.25 21.52 26.09
C CYS A 122 -14.87 21.75 26.72
N GLU A 123 -14.23 20.70 27.24
CA GLU A 123 -12.87 20.73 27.81
C GLU A 123 -11.83 20.49 26.70
N HIS A 124 -11.80 21.38 25.71
CA HIS A 124 -11.03 21.18 24.46
C HIS A 124 -9.53 21.03 24.65
N ARG A 125 -8.96 21.65 25.70
CA ARG A 125 -7.53 21.56 26.03
C ARG A 125 -7.13 20.15 26.49
N GLU A 126 -7.94 19.55 27.36
CA GLU A 126 -7.73 18.19 27.85
C GLU A 126 -7.95 17.17 26.73
N ALA A 127 -8.99 17.38 25.91
CA ALA A 127 -9.23 16.57 24.73
C ALA A 127 -8.03 16.59 23.77
N LEU A 128 -7.44 17.77 23.54
CA LEU A 128 -6.27 17.91 22.68
C LEU A 128 -5.05 17.18 23.26
N HIS A 129 -4.80 17.32 24.56
CA HIS A 129 -3.69 16.66 25.25
C HIS A 129 -3.75 15.13 25.12
N GLU A 130 -4.93 14.54 25.33
CA GLU A 130 -5.14 13.09 25.21
C GLU A 130 -4.95 12.60 23.77
N MET A 131 -5.40 13.38 22.78
CA MET A 131 -5.22 13.07 21.36
C MET A 131 -3.77 13.19 20.89
N GLU A 132 -3.02 14.18 21.36
CA GLU A 132 -1.59 14.32 21.09
C GLU A 132 -0.78 13.15 21.66
N GLY A 133 -1.25 12.57 22.76
CA GLY A 133 -0.69 11.35 23.36
C GLY A 133 -0.88 10.07 22.54
N ILE A 134 -1.65 10.09 21.45
CA ILE A 134 -1.78 8.97 20.50
C ILE A 134 -0.76 9.16 19.36
N PRO A 135 0.15 8.21 19.11
CA PRO A 135 1.13 8.31 18.03
C PRO A 135 0.48 8.44 16.64
N SER A 136 1.01 9.31 15.78
CA SER A 136 0.46 9.58 14.44
C SER A 136 0.27 8.32 13.59
N LYS A 137 1.19 7.35 13.68
CA LYS A 137 1.16 6.08 12.92
C LYS A 137 -0.05 5.18 13.23
N VAL A 138 -0.70 5.36 14.38
CA VAL A 138 -1.82 4.52 14.84
C VAL A 138 -3.16 5.25 14.70
N ARG A 139 -3.16 6.54 14.36
CA ARG A 139 -4.38 7.34 14.29
C ARG A 139 -5.27 6.92 13.13
N THR A 140 -6.51 6.56 13.45
CA THR A 140 -7.55 6.28 12.47
C THR A 140 -8.09 7.59 11.85
N LEU A 141 -8.88 7.48 10.77
CA LEU A 141 -9.56 8.61 10.15
C LEU A 141 -10.36 9.44 11.16
N LYS A 142 -11.09 8.76 12.06
CA LYS A 142 -11.90 9.41 13.10
C LYS A 142 -11.03 10.18 14.10
N MET A 143 -9.86 9.62 14.47
CA MET A 143 -8.91 10.27 15.36
C MET A 143 -8.30 11.52 14.73
N ASN A 144 -7.85 11.44 13.47
CA ASN A 144 -7.28 12.59 12.76
C ASN A 144 -8.33 13.69 12.51
N MET A 145 -9.58 13.30 12.23
CA MET A 145 -10.69 14.24 12.07
C MET A 145 -10.97 15.01 13.36
N MET A 146 -11.05 14.30 14.50
CA MET A 146 -11.23 14.94 15.81
C MET A 146 -10.05 15.88 16.13
N LEU A 147 -8.82 15.43 15.91
CA LEU A 147 -7.63 16.22 16.17
C LEU A 147 -7.61 17.51 15.31
N GLY A 148 -7.99 17.41 14.04
CA GLY A 148 -8.16 18.58 13.15
C GLY A 148 -9.18 19.58 13.69
N LYS A 149 -10.34 19.11 14.17
CA LYS A 149 -11.37 19.95 14.80
C LYS A 149 -10.87 20.63 16.07
N LEU A 150 -10.18 19.90 16.94
CA LEU A 150 -9.62 20.44 18.19
C LEU A 150 -8.54 21.50 17.92
N TYR A 151 -7.65 21.28 16.95
CA TYR A 151 -6.67 22.31 16.56
C TYR A 151 -7.30 23.54 15.94
N ARG A 152 -8.39 23.38 15.17
CA ARG A 152 -9.17 24.49 14.64
C ARG A 152 -9.79 25.33 15.76
N ILE A 153 -10.38 24.68 16.77
CA ILE A 153 -10.90 25.36 17.98
C ILE A 153 -9.76 26.09 18.73
N SER A 154 -8.59 25.45 18.83
CA SER A 154 -7.40 25.98 19.49
C SER A 154 -6.65 27.05 18.67
N ARG A 155 -7.19 27.44 17.50
CA ARG A 155 -6.59 28.41 16.55
C ARG A 155 -5.21 28.03 16.02
N ASN A 156 -4.87 26.75 16.02
CA ASN A 156 -3.64 26.25 15.41
C ASN A 156 -3.92 25.75 13.98
N SER A 157 -4.10 26.69 13.05
CA SER A 157 -4.52 26.37 11.67
C SER A 157 -3.48 25.52 10.92
N ARG A 158 -2.18 25.71 11.19
CA ARG A 158 -1.11 24.97 10.50
C ARG A 158 -1.19 23.47 10.80
N THR A 159 -1.33 23.09 12.07
CA THR A 159 -1.43 21.67 12.46
C THR A 159 -2.79 21.09 12.10
N ALA A 160 -3.86 21.89 12.15
CA ALA A 160 -5.19 21.47 11.68
C ALA A 160 -5.15 21.06 10.20
N VAL A 161 -4.53 21.87 9.34
CA VAL A 161 -4.35 21.56 7.91
C VAL A 161 -3.65 20.21 7.71
N VAL A 162 -2.59 19.93 8.47
CA VAL A 162 -1.88 18.64 8.38
C VAL A 162 -2.79 17.47 8.74
N CYS A 163 -3.60 17.60 9.79
CA CYS A 163 -4.53 16.55 10.22
C CYS A 163 -5.63 16.30 9.17
N TYR A 164 -6.20 17.35 8.58
CA TYR A 164 -7.21 17.20 7.53
C TYR A 164 -6.63 16.67 6.23
N LYS A 165 -5.41 17.08 5.84
CA LYS A 165 -4.71 16.48 4.68
C LYS A 165 -4.49 14.98 4.91
N GLU A 166 -4.16 14.55 6.11
CA GLU A 166 -4.04 13.13 6.44
C GLU A 166 -5.38 12.38 6.37
N CYS A 167 -6.49 13.02 6.75
CA CYS A 167 -7.83 12.45 6.56
C CYS A 167 -8.14 12.19 5.09
N LEU A 168 -7.84 13.16 4.21
CA LEU A 168 -8.06 13.05 2.78
C LEU A 168 -7.15 12.00 2.12
N ARG A 169 -5.96 11.75 2.67
CA ARG A 169 -5.11 10.63 2.23
C ARG A 169 -5.71 9.26 2.52
N GLN A 170 -6.36 9.10 3.67
CA GLN A 170 -7.04 7.85 4.02
C GLN A 170 -8.36 7.68 3.27
N CYS A 171 -9.12 8.77 3.10
CA CYS A 171 -10.37 8.79 2.35
C CYS A 171 -10.54 10.14 1.63
N PRO A 172 -10.37 10.19 0.29
CA PRO A 172 -10.41 11.43 -0.48
C PRO A 172 -11.70 12.24 -0.36
N TYR A 173 -12.82 11.56 -0.17
CA TYR A 173 -14.15 12.16 -0.32
C TYR A 173 -14.77 12.60 1.01
N VAL A 174 -13.94 12.81 2.04
CA VAL A 174 -14.41 13.32 3.33
C VAL A 174 -14.67 14.81 3.23
N PHE A 175 -15.88 15.16 2.81
CA PHE A 175 -16.29 16.56 2.58
C PHE A 175 -16.08 17.46 3.79
N GLU A 176 -16.25 16.96 5.02
CA GLU A 176 -15.98 17.74 6.23
C GLU A 176 -14.52 18.21 6.33
N ALA A 177 -13.55 17.40 5.91
CA ALA A 177 -12.15 17.82 5.86
C ALA A 177 -11.91 18.78 4.69
N ILE A 178 -12.56 18.56 3.54
CA ILE A 178 -12.45 19.43 2.35
C ILE A 178 -12.97 20.84 2.68
N THR A 179 -14.15 20.95 3.29
CA THR A 179 -14.74 22.24 3.67
C THR A 179 -13.88 22.95 4.69
N ALA A 180 -13.40 22.25 5.72
CA ALA A 180 -12.50 22.83 6.71
C ALA A 180 -11.19 23.35 6.09
N LEU A 181 -10.61 22.62 5.14
CA LEU A 181 -9.42 23.05 4.41
C LEU A 181 -9.69 24.26 3.50
N ALA A 182 -10.84 24.30 2.83
CA ALA A 182 -11.24 25.41 1.97
C ALA A 182 -11.46 26.70 2.79
N GLU A 183 -12.11 26.58 3.95
CA GLU A 183 -12.28 27.69 4.91
C GLU A 183 -10.96 28.20 5.46
N MET A 184 -9.94 27.34 5.55
CA MET A 184 -8.57 27.73 5.94
C MET A 184 -7.75 28.31 4.77
N GLY A 185 -8.34 28.46 3.58
CA GLY A 185 -7.74 29.13 2.44
C GLY A 185 -6.89 28.24 1.53
N LEU A 186 -7.06 26.91 1.59
CA LEU A 186 -6.41 26.05 0.60
C LEU A 186 -6.91 26.37 -0.81
N SER A 187 -5.97 26.51 -1.73
CA SER A 187 -6.26 26.82 -3.12
C SER A 187 -6.79 25.59 -3.87
N ALA A 188 -7.58 25.81 -4.93
CA ALA A 188 -8.09 24.75 -5.78
C ALA A 188 -6.96 23.84 -6.32
N LYS A 189 -5.79 24.42 -6.65
CA LYS A 189 -4.61 23.66 -7.10
C LYS A 189 -4.07 22.68 -6.05
N GLU A 190 -4.11 23.03 -4.76
CA GLU A 190 -3.66 22.15 -3.68
C GLU A 190 -4.62 20.98 -3.46
N PHE A 191 -5.92 21.21 -3.65
CA PHE A 191 -6.91 20.12 -3.64
C PHE A 191 -6.67 19.18 -4.82
N SER A 192 -6.57 19.70 -6.04
CA SER A 192 -6.28 18.89 -7.23
C SER A 192 -5.00 18.08 -7.06
N LEU A 193 -3.94 18.69 -6.51
CA LEU A 193 -2.67 18.00 -6.24
C LEU A 193 -2.82 16.87 -5.20
N LEU A 194 -3.59 17.10 -4.15
CA LEU A 194 -3.87 16.07 -3.14
C LEU A 194 -4.71 14.94 -3.71
N PHE A 195 -5.72 15.23 -4.54
CA PHE A 195 -6.50 14.22 -5.23
C PHE A 195 -5.62 13.37 -6.16
N SER A 196 -4.76 13.99 -6.97
CA SER A 196 -3.80 13.26 -7.82
C SER A 196 -2.93 12.31 -7.01
N GLN A 197 -2.42 12.77 -5.86
CA GLN A 197 -1.60 11.92 -4.98
C GLN A 197 -2.38 10.72 -4.46
N VAL A 198 -3.63 10.90 -4.03
CA VAL A 198 -4.40 9.79 -3.47
C VAL A 198 -4.88 8.82 -4.54
N GLU A 199 -5.27 9.31 -5.71
CA GLU A 199 -5.58 8.47 -6.88
C GLU A 199 -4.38 7.60 -7.27
N ALA A 200 -3.16 8.15 -7.22
CA ALA A 200 -1.93 7.40 -7.43
C ALA A 200 -1.73 6.28 -6.39
N ILE A 201 -2.00 6.56 -5.11
CA ILE A 201 -1.91 5.56 -4.02
C ILE A 201 -2.95 4.45 -4.22
N ILE A 202 -4.19 4.84 -4.55
CA ILE A 202 -5.29 3.91 -4.85
C ILE A 202 -4.94 3.07 -6.09
N GLY A 203 -4.14 3.60 -7.03
CA GLY A 203 -3.70 2.92 -8.25
C GLY A 203 -4.54 3.26 -9.47
N ARG A 204 -5.35 4.32 -9.41
CA ARG A 204 -6.04 4.88 -10.58
C ARG A 204 -5.06 5.77 -11.34
N ASN A 205 -4.08 5.12 -11.96
CA ASN A 205 -2.91 5.79 -12.54
C ASN A 205 -3.30 6.79 -13.64
N ASP A 206 -4.30 6.47 -14.47
CA ASP A 206 -4.72 7.33 -15.58
C ASP A 206 -5.44 8.60 -15.10
N GLU A 207 -6.33 8.48 -14.10
CA GLU A 207 -6.98 9.62 -13.44
C GLU A 207 -5.93 10.53 -12.76
N ALA A 208 -4.97 9.91 -12.05
CA ALA A 208 -3.90 10.62 -11.37
C ALA A 208 -3.02 11.41 -12.36
N ILE A 209 -2.61 10.79 -13.48
CA ILE A 209 -1.82 11.43 -14.55
C ILE A 209 -2.57 12.64 -15.12
N MET A 210 -3.84 12.47 -15.49
CA MET A 210 -4.67 13.54 -16.02
C MET A 210 -4.78 14.71 -15.02
N ASN A 211 -4.95 14.42 -13.73
CA ASN A 211 -5.07 15.46 -12.71
C ASN A 211 -3.73 16.16 -12.43
N PHE A 212 -2.59 15.45 -12.44
CA PHE A 212 -1.28 16.08 -12.39
C PHE A 212 -1.05 17.04 -13.57
N GLU A 213 -1.46 16.66 -14.78
CA GLU A 213 -1.37 17.52 -15.96
C GLU A 213 -2.21 18.79 -15.81
N LYS A 214 -3.45 18.67 -15.33
CA LYS A 214 -4.31 19.84 -15.03
C LYS A 214 -3.66 20.77 -14.01
N VAL A 215 -3.04 20.23 -12.96
CA VAL A 215 -2.34 21.04 -11.96
C VAL A 215 -1.17 21.80 -12.60
N ARG A 216 -0.39 21.16 -13.46
CA ARG A 216 0.74 21.80 -14.17
C ARG A 216 0.29 22.83 -15.21
N LEU A 217 -0.89 22.68 -15.80
CA LEU A 217 -1.48 23.71 -16.67
C LEU A 217 -1.85 24.98 -15.88
N ILE A 218 -2.28 24.82 -14.62
CA ILE A 218 -2.60 25.94 -13.73
C ILE A 218 -1.33 26.59 -13.17
N ASP A 219 -0.34 25.77 -12.79
CA ASP A 219 0.92 26.22 -12.20
C ASP A 219 2.11 25.48 -12.84
N PRO A 220 2.73 26.05 -13.89
CA PRO A 220 3.84 25.40 -14.58
C PRO A 220 5.08 25.17 -13.70
N ASN A 221 5.23 25.92 -12.61
CA ASN A 221 6.40 25.89 -11.72
C ASN A 221 6.21 24.97 -10.50
N ILE A 222 5.14 24.16 -10.47
CA ILE A 222 4.88 23.23 -9.40
C ILE A 222 5.94 22.11 -9.36
N MET A 223 6.55 21.91 -8.19
CA MET A 223 7.56 20.86 -7.98
C MET A 223 7.07 19.76 -7.02
N THR A 224 6.11 20.08 -6.15
CA THR A 224 5.60 19.17 -5.13
C THR A 224 4.88 17.98 -5.76
N TYR A 225 5.26 16.75 -5.38
CA TYR A 225 4.74 15.48 -5.91
C TYR A 225 4.98 15.24 -7.40
N MET A 226 5.84 16.02 -8.06
CA MET A 226 6.19 15.77 -9.46
C MET A 226 7.08 14.53 -9.64
N ASP A 227 7.76 14.09 -8.58
CA ASP A 227 8.42 12.79 -8.48
C ASP A 227 7.41 11.63 -8.57
N GLU A 228 6.26 11.75 -7.91
CA GLU A 228 5.17 10.77 -8.01
C GLU A 228 4.61 10.73 -9.44
N TYR A 229 4.40 11.89 -10.05
CA TYR A 229 4.00 11.98 -11.45
C TYR A 229 5.04 11.36 -12.39
N ALA A 230 6.33 11.61 -12.17
CA ALA A 230 7.42 11.01 -12.94
C ALA A 230 7.42 9.47 -12.83
N ILE A 231 7.18 8.91 -11.65
CA ILE A 231 7.08 7.47 -11.43
C ILE A 231 5.84 6.90 -12.15
N LEU A 232 4.71 7.61 -12.15
CA LEU A 232 3.52 7.18 -12.90
C LEU A 232 3.77 7.18 -14.41
N LEU A 233 4.37 8.25 -14.96
CA LEU A 233 4.74 8.31 -16.38
C LEU A 233 5.70 7.18 -16.77
N LYS A 234 6.70 6.90 -15.92
CA LYS A 234 7.60 5.75 -16.09
C LYS A 234 6.81 4.43 -16.09
N SER A 235 5.86 4.25 -15.16
CA SER A 235 5.07 3.01 -15.07
C SER A 235 4.17 2.76 -16.29
N LYS A 236 3.77 3.84 -16.99
CA LYS A 236 3.00 3.80 -18.24
C LYS A 236 3.90 3.78 -19.49
N SER A 237 5.22 3.71 -19.32
CA SER A 237 6.21 3.77 -20.41
C SER A 237 6.12 5.04 -21.28
N ASP A 238 5.60 6.14 -20.74
CA ASP A 238 5.53 7.43 -21.44
C ASP A 238 6.80 8.25 -21.21
N TYR A 239 7.87 7.83 -21.88
CA TYR A 239 9.19 8.46 -21.76
C TYR A 239 9.25 9.85 -22.40
N ILE A 240 8.37 10.16 -23.36
CA ILE A 240 8.34 11.46 -24.02
C ILE A 240 7.88 12.52 -23.02
N ARG A 241 6.75 12.29 -22.35
CA ARG A 241 6.25 13.20 -21.32
C ARG A 241 7.19 13.23 -20.11
N LEU A 242 7.78 12.09 -19.73
CA LEU A 242 8.76 12.03 -18.64
C LEU A 242 9.99 12.90 -18.93
N ASN A 243 10.55 12.80 -20.14
CA ASN A 243 11.70 13.61 -20.54
C ASN A 243 11.37 15.11 -20.50
N LYS A 244 10.19 15.49 -21.00
CA LYS A 244 9.73 16.89 -20.94
C LYS A 244 9.60 17.36 -19.48
N LEU A 245 8.94 16.58 -18.63
CA LEU A 245 8.79 16.88 -17.20
C LEU A 245 10.15 17.09 -16.53
N VAL A 246 11.11 16.19 -16.74
CA VAL A 246 12.46 16.32 -16.15
C VAL A 246 13.16 17.58 -16.64
N HIS A 247 13.05 17.91 -17.93
CA HIS A 247 13.65 19.13 -18.48
C HIS A 247 13.04 20.40 -17.88
N ASP A 248 11.72 20.43 -17.71
CA ASP A 248 11.02 21.54 -17.04
C ASP A 248 11.48 21.67 -15.57
N MET A 249 11.54 20.55 -14.84
CA MET A 249 11.97 20.51 -13.43
C MET A 249 13.41 20.96 -13.24
N LEU A 250 14.30 20.63 -14.17
CA LEU A 250 15.69 21.10 -14.18
C LEU A 250 15.79 22.61 -14.40
N HIS A 251 14.92 23.21 -15.22
CA HIS A 251 14.91 24.66 -15.40
C HIS A 251 14.39 25.40 -14.17
N ILE A 252 13.44 24.81 -13.44
CA ILE A 252 12.86 25.40 -12.23
C ILE A 252 13.83 25.29 -11.06
N ASP A 253 14.21 24.06 -10.68
CA ASP A 253 15.14 23.81 -9.58
C ASP A 253 15.83 22.43 -9.68
N PRO A 254 17.11 22.38 -10.08
CA PRO A 254 17.90 21.15 -10.14
C PRO A 254 18.27 20.53 -8.79
N ALA A 255 18.19 21.29 -7.70
CA ALA A 255 18.68 20.87 -6.39
C ALA A 255 17.60 20.16 -5.56
N ARG A 256 16.34 20.19 -5.98
CA ARG A 256 15.24 19.56 -5.24
C ARG A 256 15.30 18.03 -5.24
N PRO A 257 14.81 17.39 -4.16
CA PRO A 257 14.75 15.94 -4.09
C PRO A 257 13.80 15.37 -5.16
N GLU A 258 12.69 16.06 -5.46
CA GLU A 258 11.73 15.61 -6.47
C GLU A 258 12.36 15.55 -7.87
N THR A 259 13.17 16.56 -8.24
CA THR A 259 13.91 16.60 -9.50
C THR A 259 14.93 15.46 -9.59
N CYS A 260 15.63 15.19 -8.48
CA CYS A 260 16.60 14.10 -8.41
C CYS A 260 15.94 12.72 -8.59
N VAL A 261 14.76 12.50 -8.01
CA VAL A 261 14.01 11.25 -8.22
C VAL A 261 13.47 11.13 -9.64
N ALA A 262 12.96 12.21 -10.23
CA ALA A 262 12.52 12.22 -11.63
C ALA A 262 13.68 11.91 -12.59
N LEU A 263 14.88 12.45 -12.33
CA LEU A 263 16.10 12.08 -13.05
C LEU A 263 16.44 10.60 -12.87
N ALA A 264 16.40 10.09 -11.64
CA ALA A 264 16.65 8.67 -11.39
C ALA A 264 15.70 7.77 -12.19
N ALA A 265 14.41 8.12 -12.24
CA ALA A 265 13.40 7.40 -13.03
C ALA A 265 13.69 7.42 -14.53
N MET A 266 14.21 8.52 -15.08
CA MET A 266 14.61 8.63 -16.49
C MET A 266 15.87 7.79 -16.78
N TRP A 267 16.87 7.86 -15.90
CA TRP A 267 18.16 7.21 -16.11
C TRP A 267 18.14 5.71 -15.84
N GLU A 268 17.17 5.18 -15.09
CA GLU A 268 17.10 3.76 -14.71
C GLU A 268 17.23 2.81 -15.89
N ARG A 269 16.62 3.14 -17.03
CA ARG A 269 16.70 2.30 -18.24
C ARG A 269 18.03 2.44 -18.99
N LYS A 270 18.67 3.61 -18.92
CA LYS A 270 19.91 3.92 -19.65
C LYS A 270 21.15 3.46 -18.88
N ASP A 271 21.17 3.74 -17.59
CA ASP A 271 22.31 3.48 -16.69
C ASP A 271 21.81 3.45 -15.24
N GLU A 272 21.59 2.24 -14.73
CA GLU A 272 21.12 2.01 -13.36
C GLU A 272 22.06 2.59 -12.29
N ARG A 273 23.38 2.65 -12.57
CA ARG A 273 24.36 3.20 -11.62
C ARG A 273 24.21 4.70 -11.52
N LYS A 274 24.07 5.41 -12.65
CA LYS A 274 23.77 6.85 -12.65
C LYS A 274 22.43 7.14 -11.98
N ALA A 275 21.40 6.35 -12.27
CA ALA A 275 20.11 6.47 -11.60
C ALA A 275 20.25 6.38 -10.07
N LEU A 276 21.06 5.44 -9.58
CA LEU A 276 21.34 5.29 -8.14
C LEU A 276 21.98 6.54 -7.54
N THR A 277 22.96 7.15 -8.24
CA THR A 277 23.60 8.39 -7.74
C THR A 277 22.61 9.55 -7.59
N TYR A 278 21.61 9.65 -8.48
CA TYR A 278 20.56 10.67 -8.39
C TYR A 278 19.57 10.35 -7.26
N ALA A 279 19.20 9.09 -7.06
CA ALA A 279 18.39 8.68 -5.92
C ALA A 279 19.10 8.99 -4.59
N GLU A 280 20.41 8.72 -4.48
CA GLU A 280 21.20 9.10 -3.31
C GLU A 280 21.31 10.63 -3.16
N LYS A 281 21.42 11.38 -4.26
CA LYS A 281 21.41 12.85 -4.22
C LYS A 281 20.11 13.37 -3.63
N SER A 282 18.96 12.76 -3.97
CA SER A 282 17.68 13.14 -3.37
C SER A 282 17.69 13.04 -1.84
N LEU A 283 18.28 11.96 -1.31
CA LEU A 283 18.38 11.70 0.13
C LEU A 283 19.45 12.55 0.83
N ARG A 284 20.48 13.01 0.11
CA ARG A 284 21.44 13.99 0.63
C ARG A 284 20.82 15.39 0.79
N VAL A 285 19.83 15.71 -0.04
CA VAL A 285 19.11 17.00 0.03
C VAL A 285 18.03 16.94 1.09
N ASP A 286 17.24 15.86 1.11
CA ASP A 286 16.17 15.63 2.08
C ASP A 286 16.19 14.17 2.56
N ASP A 287 16.62 13.98 3.81
CA ASP A 287 16.68 12.68 4.47
C ASP A 287 15.29 12.15 4.87
N ARG A 288 14.23 12.96 4.74
CA ARG A 288 12.83 12.56 4.98
C ARG A 288 12.05 12.32 3.69
N HIS A 289 12.75 12.26 2.55
CA HIS A 289 12.11 12.04 1.26
C HIS A 289 11.79 10.56 1.01
N ILE A 290 10.52 10.18 1.23
CA ILE A 290 10.03 8.79 1.13
C ILE A 290 10.24 8.20 -0.27
N THR A 291 9.89 8.95 -1.31
CA THR A 291 10.01 8.50 -2.71
C THR A 291 11.47 8.22 -3.09
N GLY A 292 12.41 8.99 -2.56
CA GLY A 292 13.85 8.80 -2.74
C GLY A 292 14.33 7.46 -2.21
N TYR A 293 13.91 7.08 -0.99
CA TYR A 293 14.22 5.76 -0.42
C TYR A 293 13.61 4.62 -1.25
N ILE A 294 12.37 4.76 -1.70
CA ILE A 294 11.70 3.75 -2.52
C ILE A 294 12.43 3.60 -3.87
N MET A 295 12.79 4.70 -4.52
CA MET A 295 13.54 4.70 -5.78
C MET A 295 14.90 4.03 -5.61
N LYS A 296 15.65 4.42 -4.57
CA LYS A 296 16.95 3.83 -4.25
C LYS A 296 16.87 2.33 -3.98
N GLY A 297 15.86 1.90 -3.19
CA GLY A 297 15.61 0.49 -2.91
C GLY A 297 15.26 -0.32 -4.17
N ASN A 298 14.45 0.24 -5.08
CA ASN A 298 14.14 -0.40 -6.36
C ASN A 298 15.39 -0.55 -7.23
N LEU A 299 16.23 0.49 -7.33
CA LEU A 299 17.48 0.45 -8.08
C LEU A 299 18.47 -0.57 -7.50
N HIS A 300 18.53 -0.70 -6.17
CA HIS A 300 19.31 -1.75 -5.54
C HIS A 300 18.78 -3.16 -5.86
N LEU A 301 17.48 -3.36 -6.01
CA LEU A 301 16.93 -4.63 -6.48
C LEU A 301 17.33 -4.93 -7.93
N SER A 302 17.28 -3.93 -8.82
CA SER A 302 17.70 -4.10 -10.22
C SER A 302 19.19 -4.44 -10.33
N LEU A 303 20.03 -3.80 -9.52
CA LEU A 303 21.47 -4.06 -9.41
C LEU A 303 21.82 -5.36 -8.67
N ASN A 304 20.84 -6.22 -8.35
CA ASN A 304 21.00 -7.47 -7.63
C ASN A 304 21.68 -7.31 -6.24
N ARG A 305 21.35 -6.23 -5.51
CA ARG A 305 21.81 -5.93 -4.14
C ARG A 305 20.63 -5.89 -3.16
N PRO A 306 19.91 -7.01 -2.95
CA PRO A 306 18.69 -7.00 -2.15
C PRO A 306 18.91 -6.70 -0.66
N ASP A 307 20.10 -6.95 -0.09
CA ASP A 307 20.41 -6.59 1.30
C ASP A 307 20.35 -5.08 1.55
N LEU A 308 20.91 -4.28 0.63
CA LEU A 308 20.84 -2.82 0.71
C LEU A 308 19.40 -2.32 0.47
N ALA A 309 18.68 -2.95 -0.46
CA ALA A 309 17.28 -2.62 -0.71
C ALA A 309 16.41 -2.77 0.54
N VAL A 310 16.63 -3.82 1.36
CA VAL A 310 15.93 -3.98 2.66
C VAL A 310 16.15 -2.78 3.56
N THR A 311 17.38 -2.26 3.64
CA THR A 311 17.69 -1.09 4.49
C THR A 311 16.99 0.17 3.99
N ASP A 312 16.98 0.41 2.68
CA ASP A 312 16.35 1.60 2.10
C ASP A 312 14.81 1.55 2.24
N PHE A 313 14.17 0.39 2.00
CA PHE A 313 12.73 0.26 2.19
C PHE A 313 12.31 0.37 3.66
N ARG A 314 13.14 -0.12 4.60
CA ARG A 314 12.92 0.11 6.04
C ARG A 314 13.03 1.59 6.39
N GLY A 315 13.99 2.31 5.82
CA GLY A 315 14.08 3.77 5.96
C GLY A 315 12.79 4.48 5.50
N ALA A 316 12.25 4.09 4.34
CA ALA A 316 10.94 4.59 3.89
C ALA A 316 9.81 4.27 4.89
N GLN A 317 9.75 3.04 5.40
CA GLN A 317 8.72 2.60 6.35
C GLN A 317 8.81 3.31 7.71
N GLU A 318 10.02 3.65 8.17
CA GLU A 318 10.26 4.40 9.40
C GLU A 318 9.69 5.82 9.31
N LEU A 319 9.83 6.46 8.16
CA LEU A 319 9.24 7.76 7.86
C LEU A 319 7.71 7.64 7.77
N ARG A 320 7.21 6.77 6.87
CA ARG A 320 5.79 6.51 6.70
C ARG A 320 5.55 5.11 6.13
N ALA A 321 4.64 4.36 6.75
CA ALA A 321 4.16 3.11 6.18
C ALA A 321 3.40 3.38 4.87
N ASP A 322 3.99 2.96 3.75
CA ASP A 322 3.41 3.05 2.40
C ASP A 322 3.38 1.66 1.77
N LEU A 323 2.34 1.36 0.98
CA LEU A 323 2.19 0.09 0.30
C LEU A 323 3.40 -0.25 -0.58
N ARG A 324 3.94 0.75 -1.30
CA ARG A 324 5.11 0.57 -2.17
C ARG A 324 6.35 0.16 -1.38
N SER A 325 6.54 0.70 -0.18
CA SER A 325 7.64 0.31 0.72
C SER A 325 7.51 -1.16 1.15
N TYR A 326 6.30 -1.61 1.50
CA TYR A 326 6.03 -3.01 1.82
C TYR A 326 6.24 -3.94 0.63
N GLN A 327 5.78 -3.54 -0.56
CA GLN A 327 5.99 -4.30 -1.79
C GLN A 327 7.48 -4.46 -2.11
N GLY A 328 8.24 -3.38 -2.05
CA GLY A 328 9.69 -3.40 -2.23
C GLY A 328 10.40 -4.28 -1.21
N LEU A 329 10.05 -4.16 0.06
CA LEU A 329 10.63 -4.92 1.16
C LEU A 329 10.34 -6.44 1.04
N VAL A 330 9.10 -6.80 0.69
CA VAL A 330 8.74 -8.19 0.40
C VAL A 330 9.53 -8.72 -0.78
N ARG A 331 9.61 -7.99 -1.90
CA ARG A 331 10.43 -8.39 -3.06
C ARG A 331 11.90 -8.60 -2.68
N ALA A 332 12.46 -7.72 -1.84
CA ALA A 332 13.82 -7.82 -1.35
C ALA A 332 14.05 -9.08 -0.48
N TYR A 333 13.14 -9.37 0.46
CA TYR A 333 13.23 -10.59 1.26
C TYR A 333 13.05 -11.86 0.45
N LEU A 334 12.20 -11.84 -0.57
CA LEU A 334 12.02 -12.97 -1.47
C LEU A 334 13.27 -13.22 -2.32
N ALA A 335 13.93 -12.16 -2.82
CA ALA A 335 15.22 -12.27 -3.50
C ALA A 335 16.31 -12.85 -2.58
N LEU A 336 16.27 -12.53 -1.27
CA LEU A 336 17.15 -13.11 -0.25
C LEU A 336 16.74 -14.51 0.22
N SER A 337 15.69 -15.11 -0.36
CA SER A 337 15.09 -16.39 0.09
C SER A 337 14.62 -16.38 1.56
N LYS A 338 14.46 -15.21 2.18
CA LYS A 338 13.96 -15.02 3.57
C LYS A 338 12.44 -15.02 3.59
N CYS A 339 11.83 -16.15 3.22
CA CYS A 339 10.37 -16.28 3.07
C CYS A 339 9.58 -15.98 4.36
N LYS A 340 10.15 -16.27 5.54
CA LYS A 340 9.50 -15.98 6.84
C LYS A 340 9.38 -14.47 7.10
N ASP A 341 10.45 -13.73 6.82
CA ASP A 341 10.49 -12.28 7.00
C ASP A 341 9.60 -11.57 5.97
N ALA A 342 9.59 -12.08 4.73
CA ALA A 342 8.66 -11.62 3.69
C ALA A 342 7.20 -11.80 4.13
N LEU A 343 6.85 -12.97 4.70
CA LEU A 343 5.49 -13.26 5.14
C LEU A 343 5.08 -12.40 6.34
N PHE A 344 6.00 -12.15 7.27
CA PHE A 344 5.77 -11.25 8.38
C PHE A 344 5.46 -9.83 7.87
N THR A 345 6.32 -9.31 7.00
CA THR A 345 6.18 -7.99 6.38
C THR A 345 4.87 -7.84 5.60
N ALA A 346 4.50 -8.84 4.79
CA ALA A 346 3.25 -8.83 4.04
C ALA A 346 2.01 -8.82 4.96
N ARG A 347 2.06 -9.56 6.08
CA ARG A 347 0.97 -9.54 7.08
C ARG A 347 0.90 -8.23 7.83
N GLU A 348 2.03 -7.58 8.10
CA GLU A 348 2.04 -6.23 8.65
C GLU A 348 1.37 -5.23 7.69
N ALA A 349 1.69 -5.31 6.40
CA ALA A 349 1.04 -4.49 5.38
C ALA A 349 -0.49 -4.68 5.40
N MET A 350 -0.96 -5.93 5.49
CA MET A 350 -2.39 -6.25 5.59
C MET A 350 -3.04 -5.72 6.88
N LYS A 351 -2.32 -5.70 8.02
CA LYS A 351 -2.83 -5.13 9.27
C LYS A 351 -2.95 -3.61 9.21
N VAL A 352 -1.95 -2.95 8.64
CA VAL A 352 -1.94 -1.48 8.49
C VAL A 352 -2.96 -1.04 7.44
N MET A 353 -3.15 -1.82 6.37
CA MET A 353 -4.04 -1.51 5.25
C MET A 353 -5.12 -2.59 5.11
N HIS A 354 -5.99 -2.69 6.12
CA HIS A 354 -7.02 -3.75 6.25
C HIS A 354 -8.03 -3.81 5.09
N GLN A 355 -8.14 -2.76 4.27
CA GLN A 355 -9.05 -2.67 3.12
C GLN A 355 -8.31 -2.54 1.78
N SER A 356 -7.07 -3.02 1.68
CA SER A 356 -6.31 -2.96 0.43
C SER A 356 -6.23 -4.33 -0.25
N ALA A 357 -6.81 -4.45 -1.45
CA ALA A 357 -6.67 -5.63 -2.30
C ALA A 357 -5.19 -5.90 -2.67
N LYS A 358 -4.41 -4.84 -2.85
CA LYS A 358 -2.96 -4.91 -3.09
C LYS A 358 -2.20 -5.52 -1.91
N ALA A 359 -2.59 -5.22 -0.66
CA ALA A 359 -1.99 -5.81 0.53
C ALA A 359 -2.33 -7.30 0.67
N LEU A 360 -3.56 -7.71 0.35
CA LEU A 360 -3.96 -9.12 0.29
C LEU A 360 -3.17 -9.90 -0.76
N LYS A 361 -3.01 -9.31 -1.95
CA LYS A 361 -2.19 -9.88 -3.03
C LYS A 361 -0.74 -10.06 -2.60
N LEU A 362 -0.16 -9.13 -1.85
CA LEU A 362 1.20 -9.26 -1.34
C LEU A 362 1.40 -10.47 -0.43
N VAL A 363 0.41 -10.79 0.41
CA VAL A 363 0.42 -12.02 1.23
C VAL A 363 0.29 -13.26 0.35
N GLY A 364 -0.53 -13.19 -0.69
CA GLY A 364 -0.66 -14.24 -1.71
C GLY A 364 0.66 -14.52 -2.43
N ASP A 365 1.38 -13.49 -2.86
CA ASP A 365 2.67 -13.60 -3.58
C ASP A 365 3.69 -14.40 -2.77
N VAL A 366 3.80 -14.10 -1.47
CA VAL A 366 4.73 -14.82 -0.58
C VAL A 366 4.33 -16.29 -0.42
N HIS A 367 3.03 -16.57 -0.35
CA HIS A 367 2.54 -17.94 -0.25
C HIS A 367 2.69 -18.73 -1.56
N ALA A 368 2.65 -18.06 -2.72
CA ALA A 368 2.74 -18.70 -4.03
C ALA A 368 4.13 -19.33 -4.30
N ILE A 369 5.18 -18.83 -3.65
CA ILE A 369 6.57 -19.31 -3.81
C ILE A 369 6.75 -20.74 -3.29
N SER A 370 6.03 -21.12 -2.24
CA SER A 370 6.08 -22.49 -1.71
C SER A 370 4.99 -23.35 -2.35
N SER A 371 5.33 -24.56 -2.80
CA SER A 371 4.36 -25.52 -3.34
C SER A 371 3.23 -25.83 -2.35
N SER A 372 3.55 -25.95 -1.06
CA SER A 372 2.57 -26.13 0.04
C SER A 372 1.71 -24.89 0.34
N GLY A 373 2.13 -23.72 -0.15
CA GLY A 373 1.45 -22.44 0.08
C GLY A 373 0.49 -22.03 -1.04
N ARG A 374 0.49 -22.70 -2.20
CA ARG A 374 -0.32 -22.33 -3.37
C ARG A 374 -1.81 -22.24 -3.09
N GLU A 375 -2.36 -23.18 -2.31
CA GLU A 375 -3.77 -23.16 -1.93
C GLU A 375 -4.13 -21.95 -1.04
N LYS A 376 -3.20 -21.52 -0.17
CA LYS A 376 -3.38 -20.29 0.61
C LYS A 376 -3.28 -19.07 -0.29
N ALA A 377 -2.33 -19.05 -1.23
CA ALA A 377 -2.18 -17.97 -2.20
C ALA A 377 -3.45 -17.75 -3.02
N ARG A 378 -4.07 -18.83 -3.52
CA ARG A 378 -5.37 -18.80 -4.21
C ARG A 378 -6.43 -18.07 -3.40
N LYS A 379 -6.63 -18.49 -2.14
CA LYS A 379 -7.64 -17.87 -1.25
C LYS A 379 -7.39 -16.38 -1.04
N PHE A 380 -6.12 -15.97 -0.93
CA PHE A 380 -5.76 -14.56 -0.81
C PHE A 380 -6.02 -13.78 -2.10
N TYR A 381 -5.68 -14.32 -3.27
CA TYR A 381 -5.99 -13.67 -4.55
C TYR A 381 -7.49 -13.56 -4.80
N GLU A 382 -8.26 -14.61 -4.55
CA GLU A 382 -9.72 -14.57 -4.63
C GLU A 382 -10.31 -13.55 -3.66
N SER A 383 -9.76 -13.44 -2.45
CA SER A 383 -10.19 -12.41 -1.49
C SER A 383 -9.87 -10.99 -1.96
N ALA A 384 -8.72 -10.79 -2.62
CA ALA A 384 -8.34 -9.51 -3.20
C ALA A 384 -9.29 -9.14 -4.35
N ILE A 385 -9.64 -10.10 -5.22
CA ILE A 385 -10.61 -9.93 -6.31
C ILE A 385 -12.01 -9.64 -5.77
N ARG A 386 -12.45 -10.32 -4.69
CA ARG A 386 -13.74 -10.03 -4.06
C ARG A 386 -13.79 -8.62 -3.47
N LEU A 387 -12.68 -8.14 -2.92
CA LEU A 387 -12.58 -6.80 -2.36
C LEU A 387 -12.55 -5.73 -3.46
N GLU A 388 -11.81 -5.97 -4.53
CA GLU A 388 -11.68 -5.07 -5.67
C GLU A 388 -11.76 -5.86 -6.99
N PRO A 389 -12.97 -6.00 -7.59
CA PRO A 389 -13.16 -6.76 -8.83
C PRO A 389 -12.40 -6.21 -10.03
N GLY A 390 -11.97 -4.95 -9.99
CA GLY A 390 -11.15 -4.31 -11.03
C GLY A 390 -9.65 -4.44 -10.82
N PHE A 391 -9.20 -5.10 -9.74
CA PHE A 391 -7.77 -5.21 -9.47
C PHE A 391 -7.09 -6.28 -10.33
N LEU A 392 -6.66 -5.88 -11.54
CA LEU A 392 -6.04 -6.75 -12.53
C LEU A 392 -4.81 -7.48 -11.99
N GLY A 393 -4.03 -6.86 -11.09
CA GLY A 393 -2.84 -7.46 -10.50
C GLY A 393 -3.10 -8.73 -9.70
N ALA A 394 -4.26 -8.87 -9.05
CA ALA A 394 -4.65 -10.11 -8.37
C ALA A 394 -5.15 -11.18 -9.34
N ALA A 395 -5.88 -10.78 -10.40
CA ALA A 395 -6.35 -11.68 -11.44
C ALA A 395 -5.17 -12.30 -12.22
N LEU A 396 -4.19 -11.48 -12.61
CA LEU A 396 -2.95 -11.92 -13.27
C LEU A 396 -2.16 -12.86 -12.36
N ALA A 397 -1.98 -12.54 -11.07
CA ALA A 397 -1.27 -13.39 -10.13
C ALA A 397 -1.99 -14.74 -9.88
N LEU A 398 -3.32 -14.75 -9.90
CA LEU A 398 -4.10 -15.98 -9.83
C LEU A 398 -3.94 -16.81 -11.11
N ALA A 399 -3.96 -16.18 -12.29
CA ALA A 399 -3.71 -16.86 -13.55
C ALA A 399 -2.28 -17.46 -13.61
N ASP A 400 -1.26 -16.72 -13.17
CA ASP A 400 0.11 -17.22 -13.04
C ASP A 400 0.19 -18.45 -12.13
N LEU A 401 -0.56 -18.45 -11.03
CA LEU A 401 -0.63 -19.58 -10.13
C LEU A 401 -1.28 -20.81 -10.80
N HIS A 402 -2.37 -20.62 -11.55
CA HIS A 402 -3.00 -21.71 -12.32
C HIS A 402 -2.05 -22.28 -13.38
N VAL A 403 -1.30 -21.43 -14.08
CA VAL A 403 -0.28 -21.85 -15.07
C VAL A 403 0.82 -22.66 -14.39
N ALA A 404 1.33 -22.22 -13.24
CA ALA A 404 2.32 -22.94 -12.45
C ALA A 404 1.82 -24.29 -11.89
N GLU A 405 0.51 -24.50 -11.86
CA GLU A 405 -0.15 -25.75 -11.48
C GLU A 405 -0.55 -26.60 -12.70
N GLY A 406 -0.28 -26.14 -13.93
CA GLY A 406 -0.63 -26.80 -15.19
C GLY A 406 -2.11 -26.65 -15.59
N ARG A 407 -2.88 -25.82 -14.89
CA ARG A 407 -4.31 -25.58 -15.14
C ARG A 407 -4.51 -24.43 -16.13
N ASN A 408 -3.91 -24.57 -17.31
CA ASN A 408 -3.90 -23.52 -18.34
C ASN A 408 -5.30 -23.13 -18.82
N LYS A 409 -6.23 -24.11 -18.91
CA LYS A 409 -7.63 -23.84 -19.31
C LYS A 409 -8.36 -22.93 -18.30
N GLU A 410 -8.16 -23.15 -17.01
CA GLU A 410 -8.76 -22.31 -15.96
C GLU A 410 -8.16 -20.90 -15.98
N ALA A 411 -6.85 -20.79 -16.23
CA ALA A 411 -6.17 -19.50 -16.36
C ALA A 411 -6.74 -18.69 -17.54
N VAL A 412 -6.91 -19.31 -18.71
CA VAL A 412 -7.50 -18.63 -19.90
C VAL A 412 -8.93 -18.20 -19.63
N MET A 413 -9.79 -19.08 -19.11
CA MET A 413 -11.20 -18.73 -18.80
C MET A 413 -11.30 -17.57 -17.80
N LEU A 414 -10.41 -17.53 -16.79
CA LEU A 414 -10.36 -16.43 -15.84
C LEU A 414 -9.99 -15.13 -16.56
N LEU A 415 -8.93 -15.14 -17.37
CA LEU A 415 -8.44 -13.94 -18.07
C LEU A 415 -9.43 -13.43 -19.12
N GLU A 416 -10.07 -14.31 -19.89
CA GLU A 416 -11.09 -13.95 -20.89
C GLU A 416 -12.29 -13.23 -20.26
N ARG A 417 -12.73 -13.69 -19.09
CA ARG A 417 -13.79 -13.00 -18.32
C ARG A 417 -13.38 -11.58 -17.96
N TYR A 418 -12.10 -11.36 -17.61
CA TYR A 418 -11.59 -10.03 -17.31
C TYR A 418 -11.46 -9.17 -18.56
N ILE A 419 -11.03 -9.73 -19.69
CA ILE A 419 -10.92 -9.01 -20.98
C ILE A 419 -12.28 -8.46 -21.44
N GLN A 420 -13.38 -9.19 -21.20
CA GLN A 420 -14.73 -8.72 -21.52
C GLN A 420 -15.13 -7.46 -20.74
N GLN A 421 -14.59 -7.28 -19.54
CA GLN A 421 -14.95 -6.20 -18.63
C GLN A 421 -13.92 -5.06 -18.60
N TRP A 422 -12.67 -5.37 -18.89
CA TRP A 422 -11.53 -4.46 -18.80
C TRP A 422 -10.68 -4.56 -20.06
N SER A 423 -10.57 -3.46 -20.80
CA SER A 423 -9.69 -3.36 -21.95
C SER A 423 -8.27 -2.99 -21.49
N ASP A 424 -7.45 -4.00 -21.17
CA ASP A 424 -6.07 -3.82 -20.71
C ASP A 424 -5.11 -4.71 -21.52
N ASP A 425 -3.98 -4.15 -21.92
CA ASP A 425 -2.97 -4.82 -22.73
C ASP A 425 -2.27 -5.95 -21.96
N SER A 426 -2.09 -5.82 -20.65
CA SER A 426 -1.44 -6.85 -19.82
C SER A 426 -2.25 -8.16 -19.75
N LEU A 427 -3.59 -8.08 -19.82
CA LEU A 427 -4.45 -9.25 -19.86
C LEU A 427 -4.27 -10.03 -21.17
N HIS A 428 -4.25 -9.32 -22.30
CA HIS A 428 -4.03 -9.93 -23.61
C HIS A 428 -2.64 -10.56 -23.73
N ILE A 429 -1.60 -9.90 -23.22
CA ILE A 429 -0.24 -10.46 -23.17
C ILE A 429 -0.24 -11.75 -22.34
N LYS A 430 -0.91 -11.75 -21.18
CA LYS A 430 -0.95 -12.93 -20.31
C LYS A 430 -1.65 -14.11 -21.00
N VAL A 431 -2.80 -13.88 -21.64
CA VAL A 431 -3.49 -14.94 -22.42
C VAL A 431 -2.59 -15.45 -23.55
N ALA A 432 -1.92 -14.54 -24.27
CA ALA A 432 -1.00 -14.92 -25.34
C ALA A 432 0.15 -15.80 -24.84
N GLN A 433 0.74 -15.47 -23.69
CA GLN A 433 1.78 -16.28 -23.04
C GLN A 433 1.28 -17.69 -22.67
N VAL A 434 0.05 -17.80 -22.14
CA VAL A 434 -0.54 -19.10 -21.79
C VAL A 434 -0.83 -19.92 -23.05
N HIS A 435 -1.38 -19.30 -24.10
CA HIS A 435 -1.62 -19.97 -25.38
C HIS A 435 -0.32 -20.43 -26.05
N ALA A 436 0.71 -19.60 -26.06
CA ALA A 436 2.04 -19.95 -26.56
C ALA A 436 2.63 -21.16 -25.80
N ALA A 437 2.52 -21.18 -24.47
CA ALA A 437 2.95 -22.31 -23.65
C ALA A 437 2.13 -23.60 -23.89
N THR A 438 0.89 -23.49 -24.38
CA THR A 438 0.05 -24.63 -24.80
C THR A 438 0.16 -24.98 -26.29
N ASN A 439 1.09 -24.38 -27.02
CA ASN A 439 1.29 -24.56 -28.47
C ASN A 439 0.09 -24.13 -29.35
N MET A 440 -0.75 -23.24 -28.84
CA MET A 440 -1.86 -22.61 -29.57
C MET A 440 -1.38 -21.30 -30.19
N LEU A 441 -0.48 -21.40 -31.18
CA LEU A 441 0.26 -20.26 -31.73
C LEU A 441 -0.64 -19.24 -32.45
N SER A 442 -1.69 -19.70 -33.15
CA SER A 442 -2.64 -18.81 -33.84
C SER A 442 -3.36 -17.87 -32.88
N ASP A 443 -3.83 -18.41 -31.75
CA ASP A 443 -4.60 -17.68 -30.76
C ASP A 443 -3.68 -16.74 -29.98
N ALA A 444 -2.46 -17.19 -29.68
CA ALA A 444 -1.41 -16.35 -29.08
C ALA A 444 -1.08 -15.13 -29.95
N LEU A 445 -0.93 -15.32 -31.26
CA LEU A 445 -0.65 -14.24 -32.22
C LEU A 445 -1.77 -13.21 -32.22
N SER A 446 -3.03 -13.67 -32.25
CA SER A 446 -4.19 -12.79 -32.23
C SER A 446 -4.21 -11.89 -30.99
N HIS A 447 -3.89 -12.44 -29.81
CA HIS A 447 -3.88 -11.69 -28.56
C HIS A 447 -2.69 -10.74 -28.43
N TYR A 448 -1.50 -11.09 -28.92
CA TYR A 448 -0.38 -10.15 -28.98
C TYR A 448 -0.71 -8.95 -29.90
N GLN A 449 -1.35 -9.20 -31.04
CA GLN A 449 -1.81 -8.12 -31.92
C GLN A 449 -2.88 -7.25 -31.25
N SER A 450 -3.83 -7.84 -30.51
CA SER A 450 -4.79 -7.08 -29.71
C SER A 450 -4.11 -6.22 -28.65
N ALA A 451 -3.11 -6.75 -27.94
CA ALA A 451 -2.34 -6.00 -26.95
C ALA A 451 -1.64 -4.78 -27.59
N LEU A 452 -1.02 -4.97 -28.76
CA LEU A 452 -0.35 -3.88 -29.49
C LEU A 452 -1.32 -2.85 -30.08
N ARG A 453 -2.56 -3.23 -30.39
CA ARG A 453 -3.61 -2.27 -30.77
C ARG A 453 -4.02 -1.37 -29.61
N ILE A 454 -4.03 -1.89 -28.39
CA ILE A 454 -4.32 -1.11 -27.17
C ILE A 454 -3.12 -0.23 -26.82
N ASN A 455 -1.92 -0.83 -26.78
CA ASN A 455 -0.69 -0.15 -26.44
C ASN A 455 0.43 -0.47 -27.45
N PRO A 456 0.61 0.37 -28.48
CA PRO A 456 1.62 0.15 -29.52
C PRO A 456 3.07 0.21 -29.01
N GLN A 457 3.30 0.77 -27.81
CA GLN A 457 4.63 0.93 -27.22
C GLN A 457 4.97 -0.14 -26.18
N ASN A 458 4.11 -1.15 -25.97
CA ASN A 458 4.38 -2.20 -25.00
C ASN A 458 5.47 -3.17 -25.51
N GLU A 459 6.66 -3.10 -24.90
CA GLU A 459 7.80 -3.95 -25.24
C GLU A 459 7.58 -5.42 -24.94
N ALA A 460 6.86 -5.75 -23.87
CA ALA A 460 6.56 -7.14 -23.55
C ALA A 460 5.68 -7.79 -24.62
N ALA A 461 4.77 -7.02 -25.23
CA ALA A 461 3.96 -7.50 -26.35
C ALA A 461 4.78 -7.64 -27.65
N LYS A 462 5.67 -6.68 -27.95
CA LYS A 462 6.57 -6.75 -29.13
C LYS A 462 7.51 -7.94 -29.03
N ASN A 463 8.26 -8.06 -27.94
CA ASN A 463 9.20 -9.16 -27.72
C ASN A 463 8.47 -10.51 -27.67
N GLY A 464 7.25 -10.54 -27.09
CA GLY A 464 6.41 -11.73 -27.06
C GLY A 464 5.95 -12.17 -28.45
N LEU A 465 5.59 -11.21 -29.32
CA LEU A 465 5.22 -11.46 -30.71
C LEU A 465 6.42 -11.92 -31.54
N GLU A 466 7.57 -11.25 -31.43
CA GLU A 466 8.81 -11.63 -32.12
C GLU A 466 9.25 -13.06 -31.77
N ARG A 467 9.21 -13.42 -30.48
CA ARG A 467 9.48 -14.79 -30.03
C ARG A 467 8.51 -15.80 -30.62
N LEU A 468 7.22 -15.46 -30.66
CA LEU A 468 6.19 -16.32 -31.25
C LEU A 468 6.41 -16.50 -32.76
N GLU A 469 6.79 -15.44 -33.48
CA GLU A 469 7.08 -15.49 -34.92
C GLU A 469 8.31 -16.35 -35.22
N LYS A 470 9.39 -16.23 -34.42
CA LYS A 470 10.57 -17.11 -34.51
C LYS A 470 10.16 -18.57 -34.30
N GLN A 471 9.36 -18.84 -33.27
CA GLN A 471 8.83 -20.18 -32.98
C GLN A 471 7.95 -20.74 -34.11
N MET A 472 7.10 -19.91 -34.74
CA MET A 472 6.28 -20.31 -35.89
C MET A 472 7.10 -20.58 -37.15
N LYS A 473 8.23 -19.88 -37.34
CA LYS A 473 9.19 -20.12 -38.43
C LYS A 473 10.11 -21.32 -38.17
N GLY A 474 10.02 -21.96 -37.01
CA GLY A 474 10.88 -23.09 -36.64
C GLY A 474 12.29 -22.69 -36.23
N VAL A 475 12.53 -21.40 -35.98
CA VAL A 475 13.79 -20.87 -35.45
C VAL A 475 13.73 -20.92 -33.93
N ASP A 476 14.82 -21.36 -33.28
CA ASP A 476 14.90 -21.36 -31.83
C ASP A 476 14.74 -19.93 -31.30
N PRO A 477 13.70 -19.63 -30.49
CA PRO A 477 13.45 -18.28 -29.99
C PRO A 477 14.54 -17.75 -29.03
N ASP A 478 15.40 -18.62 -28.50
CA ASP A 478 16.51 -18.27 -27.61
C ASP A 478 17.88 -18.28 -28.31
N ALA A 479 17.94 -18.53 -29.63
CA ALA A 479 19.19 -18.40 -30.38
C ALA A 479 19.68 -16.94 -30.36
N PRO A 480 20.99 -16.69 -30.10
CA PRO A 480 21.55 -15.35 -30.28
C PRO A 480 21.28 -14.91 -31.71
N GLU A 481 20.85 -13.67 -31.88
CA GLU A 481 20.75 -13.08 -33.21
C GLU A 481 22.16 -13.08 -33.78
N ASP A 482 22.39 -13.86 -34.83
CA ASP A 482 23.63 -13.74 -35.60
C ASP A 482 23.64 -12.30 -36.12
N ASP A 483 24.58 -11.50 -35.61
CA ASP A 483 24.87 -10.15 -36.08
C ASP A 483 25.36 -10.26 -37.55
N GLU A 484 24.45 -10.46 -38.50
CA GLU A 484 24.68 -10.24 -39.93
C GLU A 484 24.65 -8.73 -40.24
N GLU A 485 25.46 -7.95 -39.53
CA GLU A 485 25.85 -6.60 -39.92
C GLU A 485 27.34 -6.46 -39.67
N ASN A 486 28.16 -6.94 -40.62
CA ASN A 486 29.46 -6.38 -41.00
C ASN A 486 30.12 -7.28 -42.06
N GLU A 487 29.77 -7.10 -43.33
CA GLU A 487 30.68 -7.38 -44.46
C GLU A 487 30.11 -6.85 -45.80
N GLU A 488 29.84 -5.55 -45.90
CA GLU A 488 29.78 -4.85 -47.20
C GLU A 488 30.46 -3.47 -47.07
N GLU A 489 31.79 -3.46 -46.96
CA GLU A 489 32.58 -2.31 -47.40
C GLU A 489 32.79 -2.42 -48.91
N ASP A 490 31.83 -1.89 -49.67
CA ASP A 490 31.98 -1.52 -51.07
C ASP A 490 33.10 -0.47 -51.20
N VAL A 491 34.29 -0.90 -51.60
CA VAL A 491 35.35 -0.01 -52.10
C VAL A 491 35.34 -0.06 -53.62
N ASP A 492 34.49 0.76 -54.23
CA ASP A 492 34.64 1.21 -55.61
C ASP A 492 34.37 2.72 -55.68
N VAL A 493 35.46 3.51 -55.75
CA VAL A 493 35.40 4.91 -56.18
C VAL A 493 36.44 5.13 -57.29
N ASP A 494 35.91 5.03 -58.51
CA ASP A 494 36.15 5.87 -59.69
C ASP A 494 37.59 6.28 -60.08
N ARG A 495 37.98 5.78 -61.25
CA ARG A 495 38.80 6.51 -62.22
C ARG A 495 37.96 7.62 -62.87
N ASP A 496 38.48 8.84 -62.96
CA ASP A 496 38.95 9.38 -64.25
C ASP A 496 39.53 10.80 -64.13
N ASP A 497 40.48 11.05 -65.02
CA ASP A 497 41.30 12.23 -65.25
C ASP A 497 40.51 13.55 -65.48
N PHE A 498 41.13 14.70 -65.19
CA PHE A 498 41.67 15.65 -66.19
C PHE A 498 42.05 17.00 -65.55
N ILE A 499 43.33 17.35 -65.75
CA ILE A 499 44.02 18.65 -65.90
C ILE A 499 43.31 19.92 -65.40
#